data_AF-A0A090QMV0-F1
#
_entry.id   AF-A0A090QMV0-F1
#
_cell.length_a   1.000
_cell.length_b   1.000
_cell.length_c   1.000
_cell.angle_alpha   90.00
_cell.angle_beta   90.00
_cell.angle_gamma   90.00
#
_symmetry.space_group_name_H-M   'P 1'
#
loop_
_entity.id
_entity.type
_entity.pdbx_description
1 polymer ?
#
loop_
_entity_poly.entity_id
_entity_poly.type
_entity_poly.pdbx_seq_one_letter_code
_entity_poly.pdbx_strand_id
1 'polypeptide(L)'
;MYNYSSILPGLKAKHDARISKDMEFGFIQEDITLYKAEKDINTVSLNEKQRIAEQDKDDADRLARLNRRQKAMGEKPFATLDDVPKDYEAPDAYLDEAVAITADLVSAQS
;
A
#
# COMPACT_ATOMS: atom_id res chain seq x y z
N MET A 1 33.77 8.14 -4.72
CA MET A 1 32.35 7.84 -4.94
C MET A 1 32.19 6.32 -4.76
N TYR A 2 31.25 5.88 -3.93
CA TYR A 2 31.01 4.44 -3.73
C TYR A 2 30.33 3.86 -4.98
N ASN A 3 30.78 2.70 -5.46
CA ASN A 3 30.19 2.01 -6.61
C ASN A 3 29.42 0.78 -6.13
N TYR A 4 28.09 0.83 -6.24
CA TYR A 4 27.18 -0.24 -5.79
C TYR A 4 26.75 -1.17 -6.93
N SER A 5 27.26 -1.00 -8.15
CA SER A 5 26.76 -1.71 -9.34
C SER A 5 26.84 -3.23 -9.22
N SER A 6 27.84 -3.76 -8.51
CA SER A 6 28.01 -5.20 -8.29
C SER A 6 27.00 -5.79 -7.32
N ILE A 7 26.50 -5.01 -6.36
CA ILE A 7 25.59 -5.49 -5.30
C ILE A 7 24.12 -5.17 -5.60
N LEU A 8 23.84 -4.15 -6.44
CA LEU A 8 22.49 -3.73 -6.80
C LEU A 8 21.58 -4.86 -7.29
N PRO A 9 22.02 -5.78 -8.18
CA PRO A 9 21.15 -6.88 -8.62
C PRO A 9 20.71 -7.80 -7.46
N GLY A 10 21.59 -8.06 -6.50
CA GLY A 10 21.29 -8.87 -5.32
C GLY A 10 20.30 -8.18 -4.39
N LEU A 11 20.50 -6.88 -4.12
CA LEU A 11 19.56 -6.08 -3.33
C LEU A 11 18.19 -6.02 -3.99
N LYS A 12 18.14 -5.81 -5.31
CA LYS A 12 16.89 -5.79 -6.08
C LYS A 12 16.16 -7.12 -6.00
N ALA A 13 16.85 -8.25 -6.18
CA ALA A 13 16.21 -9.57 -6.11
C ALA A 13 15.58 -9.83 -4.72
N LYS A 14 16.25 -9.42 -3.64
CA LYS A 14 15.71 -9.54 -2.28
C LYS A 14 14.51 -8.64 -2.05
N HIS A 15 14.58 -7.39 -2.50
CA HIS A 15 13.47 -6.44 -2.48
C HIS A 15 12.25 -7.00 -3.22
N ASP A 16 12.41 -7.38 -4.49
CA ASP A 16 11.34 -7.92 -5.34
C ASP A 16 10.68 -9.15 -4.66
N ALA A 17 11.48 -10.03 -4.05
CA ALA A 17 10.98 -11.19 -3.33
C ALA A 17 10.18 -10.83 -2.07
N ARG A 18 10.58 -9.80 -1.31
CA ARG A 18 9.83 -9.31 -0.13
C ARG A 18 8.51 -8.68 -0.54
N ILE A 19 8.54 -7.69 -1.43
CA ILE A 19 7.34 -6.94 -1.81
C ILE A 19 6.30 -7.83 -2.52
N SER A 20 6.73 -8.91 -3.19
CA SER A 20 5.81 -9.86 -3.82
C SER A 20 4.91 -10.64 -2.84
N LYS A 21 5.30 -10.68 -1.56
CA LYS A 21 4.57 -11.35 -0.48
C LYS A 21 3.98 -10.37 0.52
N ASP A 22 4.30 -9.09 0.40
CA ASP A 22 3.86 -8.05 1.31
C ASP A 22 2.45 -7.57 0.95
N MET A 23 1.59 -7.49 1.96
CA MET A 23 0.20 -7.11 1.77
C MET A 23 0.03 -5.64 1.37
N GLU A 24 0.82 -4.73 1.94
CA GLU A 24 0.72 -3.30 1.67
C GLU A 24 1.24 -2.98 0.26
N PHE A 25 2.33 -3.62 -0.17
CA PHE A 25 2.77 -3.53 -1.58
C PHE A 25 1.73 -4.11 -2.55
N GLY A 26 0.96 -5.11 -2.13
CA GLY A 26 -0.22 -5.58 -2.86
C GLY A 26 -1.26 -4.49 -3.06
N PHE A 27 -1.66 -3.79 -1.99
CA PHE A 27 -2.60 -2.67 -2.06
C PHE A 27 -2.07 -1.52 -2.92
N ILE A 28 -0.79 -1.18 -2.81
CA ILE A 28 -0.15 -0.17 -3.64
C ILE A 28 -0.23 -0.54 -5.12
N GLN A 29 -0.04 -1.82 -5.46
CA GLN A 29 -0.14 -2.28 -6.85
C GLN A 29 -1.58 -2.24 -7.39
N GLU A 30 -2.57 -2.53 -6.55
CA GLU A 30 -3.99 -2.34 -6.87
C GLU A 30 -4.27 -0.85 -7.16
N ASP A 31 -3.78 0.06 -6.32
CA ASP A 31 -3.99 1.50 -6.48
C ASP A 31 -3.32 2.05 -7.74
N ILE A 32 -2.10 1.59 -8.05
CA ILE A 32 -1.42 1.92 -9.31
C ILE A 32 -2.26 1.46 -10.51
N THR A 33 -2.89 0.28 -10.42
CA THR A 33 -3.72 -0.26 -11.50
C THR A 33 -4.99 0.58 -11.68
N LEU A 34 -5.68 0.89 -10.58
CA LEU A 34 -6.88 1.72 -10.57
C LEU A 34 -6.57 3.11 -11.14
N TYR A 35 -5.55 3.77 -10.60
CA TYR A 35 -5.12 5.08 -11.07
C TYR A 35 -4.80 5.08 -12.56
N LYS A 36 -4.08 4.07 -13.08
CA LYS A 36 -3.78 3.98 -14.52
C LYS A 36 -5.03 3.84 -15.38
N ALA A 37 -6.09 3.18 -14.88
CA ALA A 37 -7.36 3.05 -15.59
C ALA A 37 -8.13 4.37 -15.61
N GLU A 38 -8.00 5.18 -14.56
CA GLU A 38 -8.82 6.39 -14.36
C GLU A 38 -8.09 7.71 -14.68
N LYS A 39 -6.76 7.71 -14.79
CA LYS A 39 -5.94 8.94 -14.93
C LYS A 39 -6.31 9.86 -16.09
N ASP A 40 -6.91 9.30 -17.15
CA ASP A 40 -7.28 10.05 -18.35
C ASP A 40 -8.74 10.56 -18.30
N ILE A 41 -9.49 10.18 -17.24
CA ILE A 41 -10.84 10.67 -16.97
C ILE A 41 -10.73 12.07 -16.37
N ASN A 42 -11.14 13.08 -17.15
CA ASN A 42 -11.12 14.48 -16.77
C ASN A 42 -12.52 15.06 -16.53
N THR A 43 -13.51 14.17 -16.35
CA THR A 43 -14.92 14.53 -16.19
C THR A 43 -15.45 13.93 -14.90
N VAL A 44 -16.43 14.59 -14.30
CA VAL A 44 -17.13 14.12 -13.10
C VAL A 44 -18.62 14.11 -13.36
N SER A 45 -19.33 13.09 -12.88
CA SER A 45 -20.78 13.04 -12.97
C SER A 45 -21.41 14.10 -12.08
N LEU A 46 -22.44 14.78 -12.59
CA LEU A 46 -23.30 15.66 -11.78
C LEU A 46 -24.56 14.94 -11.29
N ASN A 47 -24.69 13.64 -11.58
CA ASN A 47 -25.81 12.85 -11.09
C ASN A 47 -25.55 12.44 -9.63
N GLU A 48 -26.38 12.94 -8.72
CA GLU A 48 -26.27 12.67 -7.29
C GLU A 48 -26.23 11.17 -6.97
N LYS A 49 -27.13 10.37 -7.53
CA LYS A 49 -27.20 8.93 -7.25
C LYS A 49 -25.92 8.22 -7.69
N GLN A 50 -25.35 8.62 -8.82
CA GLN A 50 -24.08 8.07 -9.28
C GLN A 50 -22.94 8.44 -8.34
N ARG A 51 -22.87 9.71 -7.90
CA ARG A 51 -21.83 10.20 -6.98
C ARG A 51 -21.89 9.52 -5.61
N ILE A 52 -23.10 9.26 -5.10
CA ILE A 52 -23.29 8.49 -3.86
C ILE A 52 -22.80 7.05 -4.05
N ALA A 53 -23.15 6.39 -5.16
CA ALA A 53 -22.70 5.02 -5.40
C ALA A 53 -21.18 4.88 -5.57
N GLU A 54 -20.53 5.87 -6.18
CA GLU A 54 -19.06 5.96 -6.26
C GLU A 54 -18.45 6.10 -4.86
N GLN A 55 -18.99 7.02 -4.03
CA GLN A 55 -18.54 7.21 -2.66
C GLN A 55 -18.73 5.96 -1.79
N ASP A 56 -19.90 5.32 -1.84
CA ASP A 56 -20.21 4.12 -1.07
C ASP A 56 -19.25 2.97 -1.42
N LYS A 57 -18.86 2.86 -2.69
CA LYS A 57 -17.89 1.88 -3.15
C LYS A 57 -16.50 2.18 -2.58
N ASP A 58 -16.04 3.43 -2.69
CA ASP A 58 -14.73 3.83 -2.19
C ASP A 58 -14.62 3.63 -0.66
N ASP A 59 -15.69 3.96 0.07
CA ASP A 59 -15.76 3.75 1.52
C ASP A 59 -15.76 2.27 1.89
N ALA A 60 -16.48 1.42 1.14
CA ALA A 60 -16.47 -0.02 1.34
C ALA A 60 -15.09 -0.64 1.07
N ASP A 61 -14.41 -0.21 0.00
CA ASP A 61 -13.05 -0.67 -0.34
C ASP A 61 -12.04 -0.23 0.73
N ARG A 62 -12.16 1.02 1.23
CA ARG A 62 -11.34 1.54 2.33
C ARG A 62 -11.54 0.73 3.62
N LEU A 63 -12.79 0.48 4.01
CA LEU A 63 -13.12 -0.30 5.21
C LEU A 63 -12.61 -1.74 5.08
N ALA A 64 -12.75 -2.36 3.91
CA ALA A 64 -12.25 -3.69 3.65
C ALA A 64 -10.73 -3.78 3.84
N ARG A 65 -9.96 -2.79 3.36
CA ARG A 65 -8.51 -2.73 3.54
C ARG A 65 -8.12 -2.53 5.00
N LEU A 66 -8.78 -1.62 5.72
CA LEU A 66 -8.56 -1.44 7.15
C LEU A 66 -8.81 -2.73 7.93
N ASN A 67 -9.88 -3.45 7.60
CA ASN A 67 -10.19 -4.72 8.26
C ASN A 67 -9.24 -5.86 7.89
N ARG A 68 -8.64 -5.85 6.69
CA ARG A 68 -7.52 -6.75 6.35
C ARG A 68 -6.30 -6.47 7.24
N ARG A 69 -5.98 -5.19 7.51
CA ARG A 69 -4.91 -4.80 8.44
C ARG A 69 -5.21 -5.22 9.88
N GLN A 70 -6.42 -4.93 10.38
CA GLN A 70 -6.84 -5.38 11.72
C GLN A 70 -6.67 -6.90 11.88
N LYS A 71 -7.12 -7.67 10.88
CA LYS A 71 -6.96 -9.12 10.87
C LYS A 71 -5.49 -9.56 10.89
N ALA A 72 -4.62 -8.89 10.14
CA ALA A 72 -3.18 -9.16 10.14
C ALA A 72 -2.53 -8.87 11.51
N MET A 73 -3.04 -7.88 12.24
CA MET A 73 -2.62 -7.55 13.61
C MET A 73 -3.30 -8.40 14.70
N GLY A 74 -4.26 -9.26 14.36
CA GLY A 74 -5.05 -10.02 15.34
C GLY A 74 -6.11 -9.20 16.08
N GLU A 75 -6.38 -7.99 15.59
CA GLU A 75 -7.33 -7.05 16.16
C GLU A 75 -8.75 -7.25 15.61
N LYS A 76 -9.73 -6.65 16.29
CA LYS A 76 -11.14 -6.70 15.84
C LYS A 76 -11.34 -5.80 14.60
N PRO A 77 -12.15 -6.23 13.63
CA PRO A 77 -12.53 -5.38 12.51
C PRO A 77 -13.41 -4.22 12.98
N PHE A 78 -13.30 -3.09 12.31
CA PHE A 78 -14.19 -1.94 12.40
C PHE A 78 -15.52 -2.26 11.71
N ALA A 79 -16.65 -1.82 12.29
CA ALA A 79 -17.96 -2.02 11.67
C ALA A 79 -18.24 -0.95 10.61
N THR A 80 -17.83 0.29 10.87
CA THR A 80 -17.89 1.42 9.92
C THR A 80 -16.58 2.19 9.90
N LEU A 81 -16.45 3.12 8.94
CA LEU A 81 -15.30 4.04 8.91
C LEU A 81 -15.26 5.00 10.10
N ASP A 82 -16.40 5.25 10.76
CA ASP A 82 -16.48 6.13 11.94
C ASP A 82 -15.86 5.48 13.19
N ASP A 83 -15.75 4.14 13.21
CA ASP A 83 -15.13 3.40 14.30
C ASP A 83 -13.59 3.46 14.26
N VAL A 84 -13.01 3.99 13.17
CA VAL A 84 -11.56 4.10 13.01
C VAL A 84 -11.06 5.25 13.90
N PRO A 85 -10.05 5.02 14.76
CA PRO A 85 -9.47 6.07 15.59
C PRO A 85 -9.01 7.28 14.77
N LYS A 86 -9.22 8.49 15.28
CA LYS A 86 -8.85 9.74 14.58
C LYS A 86 -7.35 9.92 14.44
N ASP A 87 -6.59 9.30 15.32
CA ASP A 87 -5.13 9.21 15.35
C ASP A 87 -4.60 7.92 14.69
N TYR A 88 -5.43 7.20 13.93
CA TYR A 88 -4.98 6.05 13.16
C TYR A 88 -3.93 6.46 12.13
N GLU A 89 -2.77 5.83 12.20
CA GLU A 89 -1.71 5.92 11.21
C GLU A 89 -1.62 4.61 10.41
N ALA A 90 -1.63 4.72 9.09
CA ALA A 90 -1.40 3.55 8.24
C ALA A 90 0.09 3.14 8.30
N PRO A 91 0.39 1.84 8.11
CA PRO A 91 1.78 1.38 8.01
C PRO A 91 2.54 2.09 6.88
N ASP A 92 3.79 2.48 7.15
CA ASP A 92 4.69 3.05 6.14
C ASP A 92 5.51 1.93 5.47
N ALA A 93 4.87 1.24 4.51
CA ALA A 93 5.47 0.11 3.81
C ALA A 93 6.77 0.48 3.06
N TYR A 94 6.91 1.73 2.61
CA TYR A 94 8.12 2.19 1.92
C TYR A 94 9.27 2.40 2.91
N LEU A 95 9.01 2.97 4.08
CA LEU A 95 10.01 3.11 5.12
C LEU A 95 10.47 1.73 5.61
N ASP A 96 9.54 0.82 5.88
CA ASP A 96 9.86 -0.54 6.34
C ASP A 96 10.73 -1.30 5.32
N GLU A 97 10.40 -1.22 4.03
CA GLU A 97 11.21 -1.86 2.99
C GLU A 97 12.55 -1.14 2.78
N ALA A 98 12.61 0.18 2.94
CA ALA A 98 13.88 0.92 2.87
C ALA A 98 14.83 0.51 4.02
N VAL A 99 14.30 0.23 5.21
CA VAL A 99 15.06 -0.33 6.34
C VAL A 99 15.60 -1.71 5.97
N ALA A 100 14.77 -2.58 5.40
CA ALA A 100 15.18 -3.92 4.97
C ALA A 100 16.29 -3.88 3.90
N ILE A 101 16.16 -3.02 2.90
CA ILE A 101 17.20 -2.81 1.86
C ILE A 101 18.49 -2.30 2.49
N THR A 102 18.42 -1.40 3.47
CA THR A 102 19.60 -0.86 4.16
C THR A 102 20.30 -1.96 4.97
N ALA A 103 19.55 -2.82 5.66
CA ALA A 103 20.11 -3.98 6.37
C ALA A 103 20.80 -4.97 5.42
N ASP A 104 20.20 -5.23 4.25
CA ASP A 104 20.82 -6.05 3.20
C ASP A 104 22.10 -5.42 2.65
N LEU A 105 22.10 -4.09 2.47
CA LEU A 105 23.25 -3.33 2.01
C LEU A 105 24.43 -3.44 2.98
N VAL A 106 24.18 -3.30 4.30
CA VAL A 106 25.21 -3.46 5.33
C VAL A 106 25.75 -4.89 5.32
N SER A 107 24.86 -5.88 5.21
CA SER A 107 25.25 -7.30 5.17
C SER A 107 26.06 -7.66 3.93
N ALA A 108 25.83 -7.00 2.79
CA ALA A 108 26.56 -7.22 1.55
C ALA A 108 27.92 -6.49 1.47
N GLN A 109 28.15 -5.51 2.35
CA GLN A 109 29.44 -4.80 2.47
C GLN A 109 30.37 -5.39 3.55
N SER A 110 29.84 -6.29 4.39
CA SER A 110 30.56 -7.00 5.44
C SER A 110 31.30 -8.22 4.86
#